data_AF-F7NK65-F1
#
_entry.id   AF-F7NK65-F1
#
_cell.length_a   1.000
_cell.length_b   1.000
_cell.length_c   1.000
_cell.angle_alpha   90.00
_cell.angle_beta   90.00
_cell.angle_gamma   90.00
#
_symmetry.space_group_name_H-M   'P 1'
#
loop_
_entity.id
_entity.type
_entity.pdbx_description
1 polymer ?
#
loop_
_entity_poly.entity_id
_entity_poly.type
_entity_poly.pdbx_seq_one_letter_code
_entity_poly.pdbx_strand_id
1 'polypeptide(L)'
;MCESDTSYIYSEEQLIVLCREWQQRLRLECWEVALRIARQRDFDLKNAQGECCYTKETALATIKILDPTDYPQSPFKYDMEIVLVHELLHLHFCMFDKTEYGSLDETMMERSIDHIAKALVKLKRQSGLKAENAVMRGRYP
;
A
#
# COMPACT_ATOMS: atom_id res chain seq x y z
N MET A 1 -10.57 22.28 -12.38
CA MET A 1 -11.13 20.92 -12.55
C MET A 1 -11.02 20.25 -11.19
N CYS A 2 -12.14 20.07 -10.48
CA CYS A 2 -12.16 19.30 -9.25
C CYS A 2 -11.93 17.84 -9.63
N GLU A 3 -10.81 17.27 -9.19
CA GLU A 3 -10.58 15.82 -9.31
C GLU A 3 -11.74 15.11 -8.59
N SER A 4 -12.38 14.18 -9.30
CA SER A 4 -13.50 13.36 -8.84
C SER A 4 -13.22 12.80 -7.45
N ASP A 5 -14.24 12.87 -6.58
CA ASP A 5 -14.22 12.56 -5.15
C ASP A 5 -14.09 11.04 -4.89
N THR A 6 -13.06 10.42 -5.45
CA THR A 6 -12.88 8.97 -5.45
C THR A 6 -12.17 8.60 -4.16
N SER A 7 -12.89 7.92 -3.28
CA SER A 7 -12.32 7.29 -2.09
C SER A 7 -11.73 5.94 -2.50
N TYR A 8 -10.44 5.70 -2.23
CA TYR A 8 -9.75 4.45 -2.59
C TYR A 8 -9.90 3.42 -1.47
N ILE A 9 -11.15 3.07 -1.22
CA ILE A 9 -11.57 2.08 -0.22
C ILE A 9 -11.94 0.79 -0.92
N TYR A 10 -11.46 -0.33 -0.40
CA TYR A 10 -11.59 -1.64 -1.02
C TYR A 10 -12.14 -2.65 -0.01
N SER A 11 -12.87 -3.65 -0.50
CA SER A 11 -13.14 -4.86 0.29
C SER A 11 -11.84 -5.66 0.48
N GLU A 12 -11.86 -6.59 1.44
CA GLU A 12 -10.71 -7.46 1.68
C GLU A 12 -10.34 -8.28 0.43
N GLU A 13 -11.34 -8.81 -0.28
CA GLU A 13 -11.13 -9.57 -1.52
C GLU A 13 -10.49 -8.69 -2.61
N GLN A 14 -10.93 -7.44 -2.73
CA GLN A 14 -10.33 -6.49 -3.66
C GLN A 14 -8.87 -6.17 -3.29
N LEU A 15 -8.56 -6.02 -2.00
CA LEU A 15 -7.18 -5.83 -1.53
C LEU A 15 -6.31 -7.04 -1.77
N ILE A 16 -6.82 -8.27 -1.62
CA ILE A 16 -6.06 -9.49 -1.92
C ILE A 16 -5.68 -9.53 -3.41
N VAL A 17 -6.62 -9.20 -4.31
CA VAL A 17 -6.33 -9.10 -5.75
C VAL A 17 -5.30 -8.01 -6.02
N LEU A 18 -5.47 -6.84 -5.40
CA LEU A 18 -4.56 -5.71 -5.54
C LEU A 18 -3.16 -6.00 -4.99
N CYS A 19 -3.08 -6.77 -3.90
CA CYS A 19 -1.83 -7.22 -3.28
C CYS A 19 -1.07 -8.11 -4.25
N ARG A 20 -1.73 -9.09 -4.88
CA ARG A 20 -1.11 -9.93 -5.91
C ARG A 20 -0.62 -9.13 -7.11
N GLU A 21 -1.39 -8.14 -7.57
CA GLU A 21 -0.96 -7.23 -8.63
C GLU A 21 0.32 -6.48 -8.24
N TRP A 22 0.36 -5.92 -7.03
CA TRP A 22 1.52 -5.18 -6.55
C TRP A 22 2.72 -6.05 -6.24
N GLN A 23 2.53 -7.28 -5.74
CA GLN A 23 3.62 -8.26 -5.61
C GLN A 23 4.30 -8.50 -6.95
N GLN A 24 3.54 -8.67 -8.04
CA GLN A 24 4.12 -8.82 -9.38
C GLN A 24 4.86 -7.55 -9.86
N ARG A 25 4.27 -6.37 -9.65
CA ARG A 25 4.88 -5.09 -10.03
C ARG A 25 6.18 -4.81 -9.28
N LEU A 26 6.21 -5.15 -7.99
CA LEU A 26 7.34 -4.92 -7.08
C LEU A 26 8.33 -6.08 -7.08
N ARG A 27 8.10 -7.18 -7.80
CA ARG A 27 8.95 -8.38 -7.78
C ARG A 27 9.06 -9.06 -6.42
N LEU A 28 7.92 -9.18 -5.72
CA LEU A 28 7.76 -9.80 -4.41
C LEU A 28 7.02 -11.14 -4.49
N GLU A 29 7.04 -11.82 -5.64
CA GLU A 29 6.35 -13.11 -5.82
C GLU A 29 6.97 -14.25 -5.01
N CYS A 30 8.19 -14.06 -4.49
CA CYS A 30 8.82 -14.99 -3.55
C CYS A 30 8.23 -14.92 -2.14
N TRP A 31 7.48 -13.86 -1.81
CA TRP A 31 6.83 -13.70 -0.52
C TRP A 31 5.43 -14.30 -0.52
N GLU A 32 5.11 -15.11 0.48
CA GLU A 32 3.74 -15.50 0.78
C GLU A 32 3.13 -14.47 1.73
N VAL A 33 2.15 -13.72 1.24
CA VAL A 33 1.54 -12.60 1.96
C VAL A 33 0.09 -12.93 2.31
N ALA A 34 -0.21 -13.02 3.61
CA ALA A 34 -1.57 -13.00 4.13
C ALA A 34 -2.00 -11.54 4.34
N LEU A 35 -3.16 -11.15 3.83
CA LEU A 35 -3.69 -9.79 3.96
C LEU A 35 -5.08 -9.83 4.60
N ARG A 36 -5.35 -8.89 5.51
CA ARG A 36 -6.69 -8.66 6.05
C ARG A 36 -6.96 -7.20 6.38
N ILE A 37 -8.24 -6.82 6.41
CA ILE A 37 -8.69 -5.57 7.02
C ILE A 37 -8.83 -5.79 8.54
N ALA A 38 -8.34 -4.86 9.34
CA ALA A 38 -8.30 -5.00 10.79
C ALA A 38 -8.71 -3.69 11.50
N ARG A 39 -9.29 -3.81 12.70
CA ARG A 39 -9.57 -2.66 13.56
C ARG A 39 -8.29 -2.19 14.23
N GLN A 40 -8.19 -0.91 14.59
CA GLN A 40 -6.99 -0.32 15.22
C GLN A 40 -6.53 -1.08 16.47
N ARG A 41 -7.48 -1.65 17.23
CA ARG A 41 -7.20 -2.46 18.43
C ARG A 41 -6.47 -3.78 18.16
N ASP A 42 -6.43 -4.23 16.90
CA ASP A 42 -5.79 -5.48 16.48
C ASP A 42 -4.37 -5.25 15.91
N PHE A 43 -3.88 -4.00 15.94
CA PHE A 43 -2.53 -3.60 15.54
C PHE A 43 -1.61 -3.60 16.75
N ASP A 44 -0.34 -3.95 16.54
CA ASP A 44 0.70 -3.81 17.55
C ASP A 44 1.18 -2.34 17.62
N LEU A 45 1.22 -1.67 16.47
CA LEU A 45 1.53 -0.25 16.33
C LEU A 45 0.30 0.63 16.57
N LYS A 46 0.48 1.66 17.41
CA LYS A 46 -0.57 2.65 17.71
C LYS A 46 -0.69 3.66 16.56
N ASN A 47 -1.93 3.96 16.18
CA ASN A 47 -2.29 4.94 15.14
C ASN A 47 -1.72 4.62 13.75
N ALA A 48 -1.38 3.35 13.49
CA ALA A 48 -0.89 2.90 12.19
C ALA A 48 -2.06 2.70 11.21
N GLN A 49 -1.82 3.04 9.94
CA GLN A 49 -2.79 2.84 8.86
C GLN A 49 -2.66 1.47 8.19
N GLY A 50 -1.48 0.87 8.30
CA GLY A 50 -1.10 -0.46 7.87
C GLY A 50 -0.04 -1.01 8.83
N GLU A 51 0.11 -2.33 8.84
CA GLU A 51 1.16 -3.00 9.63
C GLU A 51 1.59 -4.28 8.91
N CYS A 52 2.90 -4.40 8.68
CA CYS A 52 3.53 -5.57 8.08
C CYS A 52 4.39 -6.32 9.11
N CYS A 53 3.97 -7.54 9.46
CA CYS A 53 4.78 -8.46 10.25
C CYS A 53 5.34 -9.55 9.33
N TYR A 54 6.63 -9.84 9.39
CA TYR A 54 7.27 -10.76 8.46
C TYR A 54 8.32 -11.66 9.12
N THR A 55 8.62 -12.79 8.47
CA THR A 55 9.73 -13.70 8.81
C THR A 55 10.64 -13.82 7.60
N LYS A 56 11.85 -13.28 7.70
CA LYS A 56 12.79 -13.13 6.56
C LYS A 56 13.25 -14.49 6.05
N GLU A 57 13.47 -15.44 6.95
CA GLU A 57 14.01 -16.77 6.66
C GLU A 57 13.07 -17.63 5.81
N THR A 58 11.76 -17.42 5.96
CA THR A 58 10.72 -18.19 5.28
C THR A 58 9.96 -17.38 4.23
N ALA A 59 10.30 -16.10 4.04
CA ALA A 59 9.59 -15.16 3.16
C ALA A 59 8.06 -15.16 3.38
N LEU A 60 7.64 -15.19 4.66
CA LEU A 60 6.22 -15.12 5.03
C LEU A 60 5.93 -13.74 5.61
N ALA A 61 4.79 -13.15 5.23
CA ALA A 61 4.34 -11.88 5.77
C ALA A 61 2.83 -11.86 6.04
N THR A 62 2.44 -11.14 7.08
CA THR A 62 1.04 -10.77 7.35
C THR A 62 0.92 -9.26 7.29
N ILE A 63 0.02 -8.78 6.45
CA ILE A 63 -0.30 -7.36 6.29
C ILE A 63 -1.70 -7.10 6.85
N LYS A 64 -1.80 -6.15 7.77
CA LYS A 64 -3.07 -5.61 8.25
C LYS A 64 -3.26 -4.22 7.63
N ILE A 65 -4.45 -3.96 7.09
CA ILE A 65 -4.84 -2.63 6.61
C ILE A 65 -5.96 -2.11 7.52
N LEU A 66 -5.89 -0.85 7.93
CA LEU A 66 -6.85 -0.27 8.85
C LEU A 66 -8.26 -0.25 8.26
N ASP A 67 -9.24 -0.70 9.02
CA ASP A 67 -10.65 -0.55 8.69
C ASP A 67 -10.99 0.95 8.54
N PRO A 68 -11.58 1.38 7.41
CA PRO A 68 -11.94 2.78 7.18
C PRO A 68 -12.81 3.41 8.27
N THR A 69 -13.53 2.59 9.04
CA THR A 69 -14.36 3.02 10.17
C THR A 69 -13.54 3.49 11.38
N ASP A 70 -12.31 2.99 11.53
CA ASP A 70 -11.35 3.43 12.54
C ASP A 70 -10.43 4.55 12.02
N TYR A 71 -10.54 4.92 10.74
CA TYR A 71 -9.78 6.03 10.20
C TYR A 71 -10.20 7.35 10.87
N PRO A 72 -9.27 8.13 11.42
CA PRO A 72 -9.61 9.35 12.13
C PRO A 72 -10.26 10.37 11.20
N GLN A 73 -11.10 11.23 11.77
CA GLN A 73 -11.62 12.40 11.07
C GLN A 73 -10.44 13.31 10.69
N SER A 74 -10.04 13.23 9.43
CA SER A 74 -8.84 13.86 8.91
C SER A 74 -9.19 14.61 7.62
N PRO A 75 -8.59 15.79 7.39
CA PRO A 75 -8.71 16.47 6.10
C PRO A 75 -8.03 15.68 4.96
N PHE A 76 -7.19 14.69 5.30
CA PHE A 76 -6.51 13.84 4.34
C PHE A 76 -7.32 12.56 4.09
N LYS A 77 -7.55 12.24 2.81
CA LYS A 77 -8.29 11.05 2.40
C LYS A 77 -7.51 9.77 2.74
N TYR A 78 -8.22 8.75 3.17
CA TYR A 78 -7.67 7.42 3.33
C TYR A 78 -7.55 6.72 1.98
N ASP A 79 -6.39 6.15 1.69
CA ASP A 79 -6.10 5.46 0.43
C ASP A 79 -5.46 4.10 0.73
N MET A 80 -6.28 3.05 0.74
CA MET A 80 -5.83 1.72 1.13
C MET A 80 -4.84 1.11 0.13
N GLU A 81 -4.85 1.55 -1.13
CA GLU A 81 -3.85 1.11 -2.12
C GLU A 81 -2.47 1.67 -1.78
N ILE A 82 -2.38 2.95 -1.40
CA ILE A 82 -1.10 3.56 -0.97
C ILE A 82 -0.58 2.84 0.28
N VAL A 83 -1.43 2.59 1.27
CA VAL A 83 -1.06 1.85 2.48
C VAL A 83 -0.56 0.46 2.12
N LEU A 84 -1.29 -0.29 1.29
CA LEU A 84 -0.87 -1.62 0.86
C LEU A 84 0.51 -1.61 0.18
N VAL A 85 0.77 -0.64 -0.70
CA VAL A 85 2.08 -0.52 -1.36
C VAL A 85 3.18 -0.14 -0.37
N HIS A 86 2.88 0.70 0.62
CA HIS A 86 3.79 1.01 1.74
C HIS A 86 4.19 -0.27 2.48
N GLU A 87 3.20 -1.06 2.90
CA GLU A 87 3.44 -2.32 3.62
C GLU A 87 4.23 -3.34 2.79
N LEU A 88 3.95 -3.45 1.49
CA LEU A 88 4.72 -4.33 0.60
C LEU A 88 6.16 -3.86 0.40
N LEU A 89 6.40 -2.55 0.36
CA LEU A 89 7.76 -2.01 0.24
C LEU A 89 8.62 -2.34 1.48
N HIS A 90 8.04 -2.46 2.68
CA HIS A 90 8.80 -2.96 3.85
C HIS A 90 9.49 -4.30 3.57
N LEU A 91 8.91 -5.18 2.75
CA LEU A 91 9.51 -6.47 2.40
C LEU A 91 10.80 -6.32 1.56
N HIS A 92 10.94 -5.24 0.77
CA HIS A 92 12.21 -4.92 0.10
C HIS A 92 13.26 -4.40 1.06
N PHE A 93 12.83 -3.57 2.02
CA PHE A 93 13.73 -2.90 2.96
C PHE A 93 14.11 -3.77 4.16
N CYS A 94 13.34 -4.82 4.47
CA CYS A 94 13.58 -5.68 5.62
C CYS A 94 14.97 -6.32 5.62
N MET A 95 15.59 -6.52 4.45
CA MET A 95 16.93 -7.10 4.33
C MET A 95 18.04 -6.12 4.76
N PHE A 96 17.76 -4.81 4.73
CA PHE A 96 18.66 -3.75 5.17
C PHE A 96 18.39 -3.29 6.60
N ASP A 97 17.30 -3.79 7.19
CA ASP A 97 16.80 -3.29 8.45
C ASP A 97 17.65 -3.80 9.63
N LYS A 98 18.55 -2.93 10.08
CA LYS A 98 19.22 -2.97 11.37
C LYS A 98 18.86 -1.73 12.19
N THR A 99 17.77 -1.06 11.84
CA THR A 99 17.43 0.23 12.44
C THR A 99 16.83 0.02 13.82
N GLU A 100 17.14 0.94 14.73
CA GLU A 100 16.51 0.97 16.05
C GLU A 100 15.21 1.77 15.94
N TYR A 101 14.16 1.29 16.61
CA TYR A 101 12.88 2.01 16.65
C TYR A 101 13.06 3.42 17.24
N GLY A 102 12.53 4.42 16.55
CA GLY A 102 12.68 5.84 16.84
C GLY A 102 13.99 6.46 16.35
N SER A 103 14.86 5.70 15.67
CA SER A 103 16.11 6.25 15.12
C SER A 103 15.87 7.16 13.92
N LEU A 104 16.85 8.01 13.61
CA LEU A 104 16.82 8.84 12.40
C LEU A 104 16.79 7.96 11.13
N ASP A 105 17.53 6.86 11.13
CA ASP A 105 17.62 5.96 9.99
C ASP A 105 16.28 5.26 9.69
N GLU A 106 15.59 4.77 10.73
CA GLU A 106 14.23 4.23 10.62
C GLU A 106 13.28 5.30 10.08
N THR A 107 13.29 6.49 10.68
CA THR A 107 12.42 7.60 10.25
C THR A 107 12.66 7.99 8.78
N MET A 108 13.91 8.01 8.34
CA MET A 108 14.26 8.28 6.94
C MET A 108 13.81 7.16 6.00
N MET A 109 13.90 5.90 6.44
CA MET A 109 13.42 4.75 5.68
C MET A 109 11.89 4.80 5.51
N GLU A 110 11.14 4.94 6.60
CA GLU A 110 9.68 5.05 6.60
C GLU A 110 9.18 6.14 5.65
N ARG A 111 9.80 7.33 5.73
CA ARG A 111 9.45 8.44 4.84
C ARG A 111 9.79 8.18 3.38
N SER A 112 10.90 7.48 3.12
CA SER A 112 11.29 7.10 1.77
C SER A 112 10.30 6.10 1.19
N ILE A 113 9.90 5.10 1.97
CA ILE A 113 8.89 4.10 1.61
C ILE A 113 7.55 4.79 1.29
N ASP A 114 7.06 5.69 2.14
CA ASP A 114 5.82 6.43 1.91
C ASP A 114 5.85 7.25 0.61
N HIS A 115 6.96 7.96 0.35
CA HIS A 115 7.11 8.73 -0.89
C HIS A 115 7.14 7.83 -2.13
N ILE A 116 7.83 6.69 -2.07
CA ILE A 116 7.89 5.72 -3.18
C ILE A 116 6.50 5.13 -3.41
N ALA A 117 5.78 4.71 -2.36
CA ALA A 117 4.43 4.17 -2.46
C ALA A 117 3.48 5.14 -3.18
N LYS A 118 3.43 6.40 -2.72
CA LYS A 118 2.63 7.47 -3.34
C LYS A 118 2.99 7.69 -4.80
N ALA A 119 4.28 7.72 -5.13
CA ALA A 119 4.74 7.90 -6.50
C ALA A 119 4.34 6.74 -7.42
N LEU A 120 4.53 5.50 -6.99
CA LEU A 120 4.20 4.30 -7.76
C LEU A 120 2.70 4.19 -8.02
N VAL A 121 1.88 4.39 -6.99
CA VAL A 121 0.42 4.37 -7.11
C VAL A 121 -0.07 5.45 -8.07
N LYS A 122 0.46 6.68 -7.94
CA LYS A 122 0.15 7.77 -8.88
C LYS A 122 0.51 7.40 -10.32
N LEU A 123 1.68 6.81 -10.56
CA LEU A 123 2.12 6.38 -11.89
C LEU A 123 1.23 5.27 -12.48
N LYS A 124 0.81 4.30 -11.66
CA LYS A 124 -0.14 3.24 -12.06
C LYS A 124 -1.45 3.86 -12.53
N ARG A 125 -2.03 4.76 -11.71
CA ARG A 125 -3.32 5.42 -12.01
C ARG A 125 -3.25 6.29 -13.28
N GLN A 126 -2.15 7.02 -13.46
CA GLN A 126 -1.89 7.79 -14.69
C GLN A 126 -1.78 6.92 -15.94
N SER A 127 -1.17 5.73 -15.82
CA SER A 127 -1.03 4.80 -16.94
C SER A 127 -2.38 4.19 -17.33
N GLY A 128 -3.24 3.87 -16.36
CA GLY A 128 -4.62 3.45 -16.59
C GLY A 128 -5.44 4.49 -17.34
N LEU A 129 -5.40 5.75 -16.88
CA LEU A 129 -6.07 6.88 -17.54
C LEU A 129 -5.60 7.07 -19.00
N LYS A 130 -4.30 6.90 -19.28
CA LYS A 130 -3.79 6.98 -20.66
C LYS A 130 -4.31 5.84 -21.54
N ALA A 131 -4.38 4.62 -21.00
CA ALA A 131 -4.90 3.46 -21.72
C ALA A 131 -6.40 3.63 -22.06
N GLU A 132 -7.22 4.05 -21.10
CA GLU A 132 -8.64 4.33 -21.32
C GLU A 132 -8.87 5.43 -22.37
N ASN A 133 -8.12 6.53 -22.28
CA ASN A 133 -8.21 7.62 -23.25
C ASN A 133 -7.78 7.20 -24.66
N ALA A 134 -6.80 6.32 -24.81
CA ALA A 134 -6.40 5.77 -26.10
C ALA A 134 -7.49 4.88 -26.71
N VAL A 135 -8.14 4.03 -25.89
CA VAL A 135 -9.26 3.19 -26.33
C VAL A 135 -10.46 4.04 -26.78
N MET A 136 -10.80 5.10 -26.05
CA MET A 136 -11.90 6.00 -26.41
C MET A 136 -11.63 6.75 -27.73
N ARG A 137 -10.39 7.18 -27.98
CA ARG A 137 -10.01 7.85 -29.24
C ARG A 137 -9.99 6.92 -30.45
N GLY A 138 -9.75 5.61 -30.25
CA GLY A 138 -9.80 4.62 -31.34
C GLY A 138 -11.22 4.14 -31.70
N ARG A 139 -12.25 4.57 -30.98
CA ARG A 139 -13.66 4.14 -31.16
C ARG A 139 -14.54 5.13 -31.92
N TYR A 140 -14.05 6.33 -32.23
CA TYR A 140 -14.75 7.31 -33.06
C TYR A 140 -13.99 7.52 -34.38
N PRO A 141 -14.58 7.16 -35.54
CA PRO A 141 -14.03 7.48 -36.86
C PRO A 141 -14.17 8.97 -37.20
#